data_AF-A0AAW7E5E8-F1
#
_entry.id   AF-A0AAW7E5E8-F1
#
_cell.length_a   1.000
_cell.length_b   1.000
_cell.length_c   1.000
_cell.angle_alpha   90.00
_cell.angle_beta   90.00
_cell.angle_gamma   90.00
#
_symmetry.space_group_name_H-M   'P 1'
#
loop_
_entity.id
_entity.type
_entity.pdbx_description
1 polymer ?
#
loop_
_entity_poly.entity_id
_entity_poly.type
_entity_poly.pdbx_seq_one_letter_code
_entity_poly.pdbx_strand_id
1 'polypeptide(L)'
;MSALDLDLLSDYLDGDQNEYGLDFAATHGFLCAIAVGPQFDRWLDELFEGNQAKAPKEIIAQIKLWLGDIRQKLANEEGVEFPFEIEEADVESSLGDWSVGFVDAMFLNEEAWFSPEHEEQVVDLTLPMMVFSGVDDEDPQMESFRRNGQLMDEIAEEIPDNLNEIYLMFHSDQ
;
A
#
# COMPACT_ATOMS: atom_id res chain seq x y z
N MET A 1 -8.05 11.92 22.21
CA MET A 1 -7.54 11.74 20.85
C MET A 1 -8.75 11.72 19.93
N SER A 2 -8.65 12.28 18.72
CA SER A 2 -9.71 12.12 17.72
C SER A 2 -9.80 10.65 17.30
N ALA A 3 -10.98 10.17 16.93
CA ALA A 3 -11.11 8.87 16.28
C ALA A 3 -10.65 8.97 14.82
N LEU A 4 -10.26 7.83 14.23
CA LEU A 4 -10.00 7.75 12.80
C LEU A 4 -11.29 8.05 12.04
N ASP A 5 -11.20 8.94 11.05
CA ASP A 5 -12.30 9.40 10.20
C ASP A 5 -11.93 9.17 8.73
N LEU A 6 -12.36 8.04 8.18
CA LEU A 6 -12.06 7.65 6.80
C LEU A 6 -12.86 8.48 5.77
N ASP A 7 -14.06 8.94 6.13
CA ASP A 7 -14.87 9.80 5.25
C ASP A 7 -14.15 11.13 5.02
N LEU A 8 -13.61 11.73 6.09
CA LEU A 8 -12.79 12.94 6.00
C LEU A 8 -11.53 12.73 5.14
N LEU A 9 -10.90 11.56 5.23
CA LEU A 9 -9.71 11.23 4.45
C LEU A 9 -10.04 11.04 2.98
N SER A 10 -11.09 10.30 2.63
CA SER A 10 -11.53 10.12 1.24
C SER A 10 -11.94 11.46 0.61
N ASP A 11 -12.75 12.26 1.30
CA ASP A 11 -13.14 13.60 0.83
C ASP A 11 -11.92 14.49 0.54
N TYR A 12 -10.86 14.39 1.36
CA TYR A 12 -9.65 15.16 1.15
C TYR A 12 -8.77 14.60 0.02
N LEU A 13 -8.47 13.30 0.07
CA LEU A 13 -7.47 12.67 -0.80
C LEU A 13 -7.95 12.54 -2.24
N ASP A 14 -9.26 12.34 -2.46
CA ASP A 14 -9.86 12.23 -3.78
C ASP A 14 -10.30 13.59 -4.36
N GLY A 15 -10.18 14.67 -3.58
CA GLY A 15 -10.63 16.01 -4.00
C GLY A 15 -9.51 16.92 -4.49
N ASP A 16 -9.88 17.95 -5.25
CA ASP A 16 -8.98 18.90 -5.92
C ASP A 16 -7.98 19.63 -4.98
N GLN A 17 -8.25 19.67 -3.67
CA GLN A 17 -7.33 20.24 -2.68
C GLN A 17 -6.09 19.39 -2.41
N ASN A 18 -6.08 18.12 -2.80
CA ASN A 18 -4.94 17.24 -2.70
C ASN A 18 -4.01 17.41 -3.92
N GLU A 19 -3.23 18.50 -3.91
CA GLU A 19 -2.38 18.87 -5.06
C GLU A 19 -1.12 18.01 -5.20
N TYR A 20 -0.64 17.38 -4.12
CA TYR A 20 0.67 16.71 -4.06
C TYR A 20 0.63 15.28 -3.49
N GLY A 21 -0.48 14.87 -2.89
CA GLY A 21 -0.59 13.56 -2.27
C GLY A 21 -1.20 12.54 -3.24
N LEU A 22 -1.06 11.27 -2.87
CA LEU A 22 -1.79 10.17 -3.49
C LEU A 22 -3.30 10.29 -3.22
N ASP A 23 -4.13 9.69 -4.09
CA ASP A 23 -5.57 9.53 -3.83
C ASP A 23 -5.84 8.60 -2.62
N PHE A 24 -7.10 8.40 -2.26
CA PHE A 24 -7.48 7.63 -1.09
C PHE A 24 -7.03 6.17 -1.15
N ALA A 25 -7.20 5.50 -2.30
CA ALA A 25 -6.85 4.10 -2.48
C ALA A 25 -5.32 3.92 -2.47
N ALA A 26 -4.61 4.72 -3.26
CA ALA A 26 -3.15 4.74 -3.32
C ALA A 26 -2.52 5.13 -1.97
N THR A 27 -3.10 6.08 -1.23
CA THR A 27 -2.65 6.41 0.13
C THR A 27 -2.76 5.19 1.04
N HIS A 28 -3.85 4.44 0.99
CA HIS A 28 -3.97 3.23 1.81
C HIS A 28 -2.89 2.19 1.46
N GLY A 29 -2.61 1.97 0.18
CA GLY A 29 -1.57 1.05 -0.28
C GLY A 29 -0.18 1.47 0.17
N PHE A 30 0.12 2.76 0.03
CA PHE A 30 1.34 3.37 0.55
C PHE A 30 1.47 3.12 2.05
N LEU A 31 0.42 3.39 2.83
CA LEU A 31 0.44 3.17 4.28
C LEU A 31 0.59 1.68 4.64
N CYS A 32 0.03 0.76 3.85
CA CYS A 32 0.22 -0.67 4.06
C CYS A 32 1.69 -1.07 3.89
N ALA A 33 2.37 -0.63 2.82
CA ALA A 33 3.80 -0.85 2.65
C ALA A 33 4.63 -0.28 3.81
N ILE A 34 4.31 0.93 4.28
CA ILE A 34 4.96 1.54 5.47
C ILE A 34 4.65 0.79 6.78
N ALA A 35 3.52 0.08 6.84
CA ALA A 35 3.13 -0.72 8.00
C ALA A 35 3.82 -2.09 8.03
N VAL A 36 3.91 -2.78 6.89
CA VAL A 36 4.43 -4.15 6.80
C VAL A 36 5.92 -4.23 6.56
N GLY A 37 6.51 -3.24 5.89
CA GLY A 37 7.89 -3.23 5.44
C GLY A 37 8.91 -2.73 6.48
N PRO A 38 10.19 -2.60 6.06
CA PRO A 38 11.25 -2.05 6.90
C PRO A 38 10.96 -0.61 7.34
N GLN A 39 11.51 -0.23 8.50
CA GLN A 39 11.33 1.12 9.05
C GLN A 39 11.80 2.19 8.06
N PHE A 40 10.92 3.16 7.77
CA PHE A 40 11.21 4.29 6.90
C PHE A 40 10.64 5.60 7.45
N ASP A 41 11.45 6.39 8.16
CA ASP A 41 10.96 7.55 8.93
C ASP A 41 10.49 8.75 8.08
N ARG A 42 10.91 8.83 6.81
CA ARG A 42 10.58 9.94 5.90
C ARG A 42 9.26 9.75 5.14
N TRP A 43 8.54 8.65 5.40
CA TRP A 43 7.32 8.27 4.67
C TRP A 43 6.30 9.39 4.47
N LEU A 44 6.06 10.23 5.49
CA LEU A 44 5.05 11.28 5.40
C LEU A 44 5.50 12.45 4.49
N ASP A 45 6.80 12.69 4.44
CA ASP A 45 7.36 13.69 3.54
C ASP A 45 7.19 13.23 2.10
N GLU A 46 7.52 11.96 1.83
CA GLU A 46 7.44 11.36 0.49
C GLU A 46 5.98 11.16 0.01
N LEU A 47 5.05 10.83 0.90
CA LEU A 47 3.60 10.73 0.58
C LEU A 47 3.03 12.02 -0.04
N PHE A 48 3.63 13.17 0.27
CA PHE A 48 3.25 14.48 -0.26
C PHE A 48 4.33 15.09 -1.15
N GLU A 49 5.27 14.31 -1.67
CA GLU A 49 6.38 14.78 -2.52
C GLU A 49 7.19 15.93 -1.89
N GLY A 50 7.40 15.89 -0.57
CA GLY A 50 8.06 16.94 0.21
C GLY A 50 7.18 18.15 0.57
N ASN A 51 5.88 18.11 0.27
CA ASN A 51 4.92 19.19 0.47
C ASN A 51 3.97 18.98 1.66
N GLN A 52 4.27 18.06 2.59
CA GLN A 52 3.43 17.76 3.76
C GLN A 52 2.99 18.99 4.58
N ALA A 53 3.78 20.08 4.56
CA ALA A 53 3.45 21.33 5.26
C ALA A 53 2.27 22.11 4.61
N LYS A 54 1.91 21.80 3.37
CA LYS A 54 0.76 22.36 2.65
C LYS A 54 -0.54 21.61 2.95
N ALA A 55 -0.46 20.35 3.37
CA ALA A 55 -1.62 19.58 3.77
C ALA A 55 -2.22 20.12 5.09
N PRO A 56 -3.56 20.08 5.27
CA PRO A 56 -4.17 20.48 6.52
C PRO A 56 -3.67 19.61 7.69
N LYS A 57 -3.40 20.23 8.84
CA LYS A 57 -2.89 19.52 10.03
C LYS A 57 -3.79 18.39 10.51
N GLU A 58 -5.11 18.53 10.32
CA GLU A 58 -6.07 17.48 10.68
C GLU A 58 -5.91 16.26 9.77
N ILE A 59 -5.76 16.45 8.46
CA ILE A 59 -5.51 15.35 7.51
C ILE A 59 -4.22 14.61 7.86
N ILE A 60 -3.15 15.35 8.14
CA ILE A 60 -1.88 14.75 8.59
C ILE A 60 -2.05 13.94 9.88
N ALA A 61 -2.91 14.39 10.81
CA ALA A 61 -3.21 13.65 12.03
C ALA A 61 -4.00 12.37 11.72
N GLN A 62 -4.99 12.44 10.84
CA GLN A 62 -5.83 11.31 10.44
C GLN A 62 -5.04 10.25 9.66
N ILE A 63 -4.16 10.64 8.73
CA ILE A 63 -3.24 9.71 8.02
C ILE A 63 -2.36 8.94 9.02
N LYS A 64 -1.84 9.63 10.05
CA LYS A 64 -1.05 8.97 11.11
C LYS A 64 -1.88 8.03 11.97
N LEU A 65 -3.14 8.38 12.25
CA LEU A 65 -4.06 7.49 12.95
C LEU A 65 -4.35 6.25 12.10
N TRP A 66 -4.50 6.41 10.77
CA TRP A 66 -4.75 5.32 9.85
C TRP A 66 -3.58 4.34 9.80
N LEU A 67 -2.34 4.84 9.67
CA LEU A 67 -1.14 4.00 9.77
C LEU A 67 -1.06 3.26 11.13
N GLY A 68 -1.45 3.94 12.21
CA GLY A 68 -1.52 3.33 13.54
C GLY A 68 -2.55 2.20 13.64
N ASP A 69 -3.73 2.40 13.04
CA ASP A 69 -4.81 1.41 12.97
C ASP A 69 -4.38 0.16 12.17
N ILE A 70 -3.78 0.35 10.98
CA ILE A 70 -3.26 -0.74 10.15
C ILE A 70 -2.25 -1.59 10.94
N ARG A 71 -1.26 -0.94 11.58
CA ARG A 71 -0.27 -1.64 12.42
C ARG A 71 -0.90 -2.37 13.60
N GLN A 72 -1.93 -1.78 14.21
CA GLN A 72 -2.64 -2.41 15.31
C GLN A 72 -3.38 -3.67 14.85
N LYS A 73 -4.07 -3.63 13.71
CA LYS A 73 -4.75 -4.79 13.13
C LYS A 73 -3.77 -5.91 12.79
N LEU A 74 -2.66 -5.59 12.14
CA LEU A 74 -1.57 -6.53 11.83
C LEU A 74 -1.00 -7.19 13.09
N ALA A 75 -0.70 -6.40 14.13
CA ALA A 75 -0.20 -6.91 15.40
C ALA A 75 -1.20 -7.80 16.16
N ASN A 76 -2.50 -7.63 15.90
CA ASN A 76 -3.56 -8.46 16.46
C ASN A 76 -3.93 -9.67 15.58
N GLU A 77 -3.22 -9.90 14.45
CA GLU A 77 -3.55 -10.93 13.46
C GLU A 77 -4.98 -10.77 12.87
N GLU A 78 -5.50 -9.54 12.84
CA GLU A 78 -6.81 -9.22 12.25
C GLU A 78 -6.73 -9.04 10.73
N GLY A 79 -5.53 -8.89 10.18
CA GLY A 79 -5.29 -8.64 8.76
C GLY A 79 -5.59 -7.20 8.34
N VAL A 80 -5.34 -6.92 7.06
CA VAL A 80 -5.66 -5.63 6.43
C VAL A 80 -6.96 -5.77 5.65
N GLU A 81 -7.85 -4.80 5.82
CA GLU A 81 -9.08 -4.67 5.04
C GLU A 81 -8.91 -3.52 4.06
N PHE A 82 -9.33 -3.71 2.81
CA PHE A 82 -9.37 -2.61 1.84
C PHE A 82 -10.44 -1.59 2.25
N PRO A 83 -10.18 -0.28 2.12
CA PRO A 83 -11.14 0.77 2.45
C PRO A 83 -12.14 1.02 1.32
N PHE A 84 -12.19 0.12 0.33
CA PHE A 84 -13.05 0.14 -0.84
C PHE A 84 -13.50 -1.29 -1.17
N GLU A 85 -14.59 -1.42 -1.93
CA GLU A 85 -15.02 -2.71 -2.46
C GLU A 85 -14.21 -3.06 -3.72
N ILE A 86 -13.72 -4.29 -3.81
CA ILE A 86 -13.08 -4.80 -5.02
C ILE A 86 -14.20 -5.25 -5.97
N GLU A 87 -14.61 -4.36 -6.88
CA GLU A 87 -15.61 -4.69 -7.91
C GLU A 87 -15.01 -5.52 -9.05
N GLU A 88 -13.78 -5.20 -9.44
CA GLU A 88 -13.01 -5.87 -10.51
C GLU A 88 -11.52 -5.86 -10.14
N ALA A 89 -10.86 -7.00 -10.29
CA ALA A 89 -9.42 -7.12 -10.12
C ALA A 89 -8.70 -6.67 -11.41
N ASP A 90 -8.53 -5.36 -11.58
CA ASP A 90 -7.91 -4.75 -12.76
C ASP A 90 -6.92 -3.65 -12.38
N VAL A 91 -5.98 -3.34 -13.28
CA VAL A 91 -4.96 -2.30 -13.09
C VAL A 91 -5.53 -0.87 -13.07
N GLU A 92 -6.70 -0.64 -13.69
CA GLU A 92 -7.39 0.66 -13.71
C GLU A 92 -8.45 0.78 -12.59
N SER A 93 -8.48 -0.17 -11.65
CA SER A 93 -9.41 -0.19 -10.51
C SER A 93 -8.80 0.48 -9.28
N SER A 94 -9.60 0.68 -8.22
CA SER A 94 -9.06 1.11 -6.91
C SER A 94 -8.04 0.12 -6.33
N LEU A 95 -8.09 -1.16 -6.70
CA LEU A 95 -7.05 -2.12 -6.33
C LEU A 95 -5.74 -1.84 -7.09
N GLY A 96 -5.84 -1.39 -8.34
CA GLY A 96 -4.72 -0.90 -9.13
C GLY A 96 -4.08 0.33 -8.49
N ASP A 97 -4.88 1.36 -8.18
CA ASP A 97 -4.43 2.58 -7.48
C ASP A 97 -3.76 2.26 -6.14
N TRP A 98 -4.38 1.38 -5.34
CA TRP A 98 -3.81 0.88 -4.09
C TRP A 98 -2.45 0.21 -4.31
N SER A 99 -2.34 -0.61 -5.36
CA SER A 99 -1.11 -1.33 -5.67
C SER A 99 0.00 -0.38 -6.14
N VAL A 100 -0.34 0.68 -6.90
CA VAL A 100 0.59 1.76 -7.24
C VAL A 100 1.16 2.39 -5.98
N GLY A 101 0.30 2.82 -5.05
CA GLY A 101 0.75 3.42 -3.80
C GLY A 101 1.64 2.49 -2.95
N PHE A 102 1.33 1.20 -2.92
CA PHE A 102 2.17 0.19 -2.24
C PHE A 102 3.56 0.10 -2.87
N VAL A 103 3.63 -0.05 -4.19
CA VAL A 103 4.87 -0.19 -4.95
C VAL A 103 5.72 1.08 -4.86
N ASP A 104 5.10 2.26 -4.94
CA ASP A 104 5.77 3.54 -4.75
C ASP A 104 6.47 3.60 -3.39
N ALA A 105 5.75 3.28 -2.31
CA ALA A 105 6.30 3.26 -0.95
C ALA A 105 7.44 2.24 -0.80
N MET A 106 7.31 1.07 -1.42
CA MET A 106 8.33 0.02 -1.40
C MET A 106 9.64 0.52 -2.04
N PHE A 107 9.55 1.16 -3.20
CA PHE A 107 10.73 1.67 -3.92
C PHE A 107 11.39 2.89 -3.27
N LEU A 108 10.72 3.61 -2.37
CA LEU A 108 11.36 4.67 -1.57
C LEU A 108 12.51 4.17 -0.68
N ASN A 109 12.53 2.87 -0.36
CA ASN A 109 13.56 2.24 0.47
C ASN A 109 13.91 0.83 -0.04
N GLU A 110 14.11 0.71 -1.35
CA GLU A 110 14.34 -0.56 -2.07
C GLU A 110 15.45 -1.42 -1.42
N GLU A 111 16.60 -0.81 -1.08
CA GLU A 111 17.72 -1.54 -0.48
C GLU A 111 17.36 -2.24 0.85
N ALA A 112 16.44 -1.68 1.62
CA ALA A 112 15.99 -2.28 2.88
C ALA A 112 14.93 -3.37 2.67
N TRP A 113 14.11 -3.24 1.63
CA TRP A 113 13.11 -4.24 1.26
C TRP A 113 13.75 -5.50 0.71
N PHE A 114 14.70 -5.37 -0.21
CA PHE A 114 15.34 -6.47 -0.92
C PHE A 114 16.69 -6.85 -0.30
N SER A 115 16.72 -6.98 1.03
CA SER A 115 17.92 -7.49 1.71
C SER A 115 18.24 -8.93 1.24
N PRO A 116 19.51 -9.34 1.14
CA PRO A 116 19.88 -10.66 0.61
C PRO A 116 19.27 -11.87 1.35
N GLU A 117 18.80 -11.66 2.58
CA GLU A 117 18.19 -12.69 3.41
C GLU A 117 16.72 -12.95 3.06
N HIS A 118 16.03 -11.95 2.50
CA HIS A 118 14.59 -11.96 2.28
C HIS A 118 14.17 -11.68 0.83
N GLU A 119 15.10 -11.34 -0.06
CA GLU A 119 14.84 -10.93 -1.45
C GLU A 119 13.85 -11.84 -2.19
N GLU A 120 14.10 -13.16 -2.24
CA GLU A 120 13.22 -14.12 -2.93
C GLU A 120 11.80 -14.11 -2.36
N GLN A 121 11.68 -14.12 -1.03
CA GLN A 121 10.38 -14.14 -0.36
C GLN A 121 9.61 -12.82 -0.55
N VAL A 122 10.31 -11.68 -0.52
CA VAL A 122 9.69 -10.37 -0.77
C VAL A 122 9.19 -10.26 -2.20
N VAL A 123 9.96 -10.76 -3.18
CA VAL A 123 9.54 -10.80 -4.59
C VAL A 123 8.25 -11.61 -4.76
N ASP A 124 8.17 -12.79 -4.15
CA ASP A 124 6.98 -13.64 -4.26
C ASP A 124 5.75 -12.99 -3.60
N LEU A 125 5.90 -12.47 -2.37
CA LEU A 125 4.78 -11.89 -1.61
C LEU A 125 4.27 -10.56 -2.18
N THR A 126 5.13 -9.81 -2.87
CA THR A 126 4.76 -8.51 -3.48
C THR A 126 4.35 -8.63 -4.94
N LEU A 127 4.39 -9.83 -5.53
CA LEU A 127 3.99 -10.06 -6.91
C LEU A 127 2.59 -9.53 -7.24
N PRO A 128 1.54 -9.74 -6.41
CA PRO A 128 0.21 -9.19 -6.73
C PRO A 128 0.24 -7.67 -6.88
N MET A 129 0.90 -6.96 -5.96
CA MET A 129 1.04 -5.50 -5.99
C MET A 129 1.81 -5.02 -7.23
N MET A 130 2.84 -5.75 -7.64
CA MET A 130 3.57 -5.46 -8.88
C MET A 130 2.69 -5.68 -10.12
N VAL A 131 1.86 -6.73 -10.14
CA VAL A 131 0.97 -7.02 -11.27
C VAL A 131 -0.12 -5.96 -11.40
N PHE A 132 -0.80 -5.64 -10.29
CA PHE A 132 -1.91 -4.68 -10.24
C PHE A 132 -1.48 -3.23 -10.40
N SER A 133 -0.28 -2.85 -9.97
CA SER A 133 0.22 -1.48 -10.19
C SER A 133 0.51 -1.17 -11.67
N GLY A 134 0.52 -2.20 -12.53
CA GLY A 134 0.77 -2.03 -13.96
C GLY A 134 2.24 -1.72 -14.30
N VAL A 135 3.14 -1.72 -13.31
CA VAL A 135 4.58 -1.58 -13.57
C VAL A 135 5.10 -2.78 -14.37
N ASP A 136 6.25 -2.56 -15.02
CA ASP A 136 6.90 -3.54 -15.89
C ASP A 136 5.94 -4.11 -16.95
N ASP A 137 5.22 -3.23 -17.66
CA ASP A 137 4.28 -3.57 -18.73
C ASP A 137 4.92 -4.30 -19.91
N GLU A 138 6.21 -4.05 -20.14
CA GLU A 138 7.04 -4.71 -21.15
C GLU A 138 7.44 -6.16 -20.76
N ASP A 139 7.29 -6.58 -19.49
CA ASP A 139 7.61 -7.94 -19.05
C ASP A 139 6.51 -8.92 -19.52
N PRO A 140 6.84 -9.91 -20.38
CA PRO A 140 5.87 -10.89 -20.87
C PRO A 140 5.21 -11.74 -19.78
N GLN A 141 5.90 -11.94 -18.65
CA GLN A 141 5.35 -12.65 -17.50
C GLN A 141 4.24 -11.82 -16.85
N MET A 142 4.50 -10.54 -16.58
CA MET A 142 3.52 -9.60 -16.01
C MET A 142 2.31 -9.43 -16.94
N GLU A 143 2.54 -9.32 -18.25
CA GLU A 143 1.47 -9.29 -19.25
C GLU A 143 0.65 -10.59 -19.24
N SER A 144 1.27 -11.75 -19.00
CA SER A 144 0.56 -13.02 -18.95
C SER A 144 -0.38 -13.14 -17.74
N PHE A 145 -0.03 -12.54 -16.60
CA PHE A 145 -0.92 -12.42 -15.44
C PHE A 145 -2.13 -11.55 -15.78
N ARG A 146 -1.90 -10.31 -16.24
CA ARG A 146 -2.95 -9.32 -16.53
C ARG A 146 -3.96 -9.76 -17.60
N ARG A 147 -3.55 -10.63 -18.52
CA ARG A 147 -4.46 -11.19 -19.55
C ARG A 147 -5.31 -12.35 -19.07
N ASN A 148 -5.09 -12.85 -17.85
CA ASN A 148 -5.83 -13.97 -17.27
C ASN A 148 -6.67 -13.50 -16.08
N GLY A 149 -7.93 -13.12 -16.34
CA GLY A 149 -8.83 -12.60 -15.30
C GLY A 149 -9.01 -13.52 -14.10
N GLN A 150 -9.06 -14.85 -14.30
CA GLN A 150 -9.14 -15.80 -13.18
C GLN A 150 -7.90 -15.71 -12.29
N LEU A 151 -6.72 -15.58 -12.89
CA LEU A 151 -5.48 -15.48 -12.14
C LEU A 151 -5.36 -14.12 -11.45
N MET A 152 -5.87 -13.04 -12.06
CA MET A 152 -6.00 -11.73 -11.41
C MET A 152 -6.88 -11.82 -10.17
N ASP A 153 -8.05 -12.44 -10.26
CA ASP A 153 -8.93 -12.66 -9.10
C ASP A 153 -8.21 -13.48 -8.01
N GLU A 154 -7.52 -14.57 -8.39
CA GLU A 154 -6.77 -15.42 -7.46
C GLU A 154 -5.68 -14.65 -6.71
N ILE A 155 -4.83 -13.88 -7.41
CA ILE A 155 -3.76 -13.12 -6.75
C ILE A 155 -4.28 -11.91 -5.95
N ALA A 156 -5.47 -11.36 -6.28
CA ALA A 156 -6.10 -10.32 -5.47
C ALA A 156 -6.51 -10.85 -4.09
N GLU A 157 -7.04 -12.08 -4.04
CA GLU A 157 -7.45 -12.74 -2.79
C GLU A 157 -6.25 -13.03 -1.87
N GLU A 158 -5.05 -13.19 -2.43
CA GLU A 158 -3.81 -13.46 -1.67
C GLU A 158 -3.24 -12.22 -0.96
N ILE A 159 -3.59 -10.99 -1.40
CA ILE A 159 -2.97 -9.76 -0.90
C ILE A 159 -3.02 -9.63 0.64
N PRO A 160 -4.17 -9.82 1.32
CA PRO A 160 -4.23 -9.66 2.78
C PRO A 160 -3.33 -10.65 3.53
N ASP A 161 -3.25 -11.90 3.06
CA ASP A 161 -2.39 -12.92 3.67
C ASP A 161 -0.91 -12.61 3.41
N ASN A 162 -0.56 -12.16 2.19
CA ASN A 162 0.79 -11.74 1.86
C ASN A 162 1.25 -10.56 2.74
N LEU A 163 0.38 -9.58 2.99
CA LEU A 163 0.69 -8.46 3.89
C LEU A 163 0.99 -8.92 5.32
N ASN A 164 0.24 -9.90 5.83
CA ASN A 164 0.51 -10.51 7.13
C ASN A 164 1.87 -11.21 7.15
N GLU A 165 2.21 -11.98 6.11
CA GLU A 165 3.50 -12.65 6.01
C GLU A 165 4.67 -11.67 5.92
N ILE A 166 4.54 -10.59 5.12
CA ILE A 166 5.54 -9.52 5.05
C ILE A 166 5.70 -8.85 6.41
N TYR A 167 4.60 -8.53 7.10
CA TYR A 167 4.65 -7.92 8.42
C TYR A 167 5.41 -8.81 9.41
N LEU A 168 5.07 -10.10 9.48
CA LEU A 168 5.76 -11.07 10.32
C LEU A 168 7.24 -11.18 9.96
N MET A 169 7.59 -11.18 8.68
CA MET A 169 8.98 -11.25 8.23
C MET A 169 9.82 -10.09 8.75
N PHE A 170 9.34 -8.85 8.64
CA PHE A 170 10.09 -7.66 9.05
C PHE A 170 9.99 -7.33 10.56
N HIS A 171 8.99 -7.87 11.27
CA HIS A 171 8.67 -7.46 12.65
C HIS A 171 8.70 -8.57 13.70
N SER A 172 8.82 -9.86 13.34
CA SER A 172 8.79 -10.97 14.32
C SER A 172 10.08 -11.13 15.13
N ASP A 173 11.19 -10.52 14.71
CA ASP A 173 12.51 -10.62 15.38
C ASP A 173 12.86 -9.38 16.24
N GLN A 174 11.88 -8.50 16.54
CA GLN A 174 12.08 -7.30 17.37
C GLN A 174 11.66 -7.49 18.85
#